data_AF-A0A925BB42-F1
#
_entry.id   AF-A0A925BB42-F1
#
_cell.length_a   1.000
_cell.length_b   1.000
_cell.length_c   1.000
_cell.angle_alpha   90.00
_cell.angle_beta   90.00
_cell.angle_gamma   90.00
#
_symmetry.space_group_name_H-M   'P 1'
#
loop_
_entity.id
_entity.type
_entity.pdbx_description
1 polymer ?
#
loop_
_entity_poly.entity_id
_entity_poly.type
_entity_poly.pdbx_seq_one_letter_code
_entity_poly.pdbx_strand_id
1 'polypeptide(L)'
;MSGTPGAMADGEGPPSGAGAPPGPAAGGPMMGGGGGDPMAPLTPTPELDKAIQAAEAKADKKSIAAAYASRGYSRMTDDNAGQRIKYRKALEDFRVALKNDPANAKAKQNMEVIEQIYTSMGRPIPQ
;
A
#
# COMPACT_ATOMS: atom_id res chain seq x y z
N MET A 1 33.93 75.90 -1.02
CA MET A 1 34.82 75.94 -2.20
C MET A 1 35.35 74.53 -2.41
N SER A 2 35.09 73.96 -3.60
CA SER A 2 35.95 73.01 -4.32
C SER A 2 36.30 71.67 -3.63
N GLY A 3 36.03 70.49 -4.17
CA GLY A 3 35.57 70.09 -5.51
C GLY A 3 35.34 68.58 -5.59
N THR A 4 34.58 68.19 -6.62
CA THR A 4 34.46 66.86 -7.26
C THR A 4 35.76 66.48 -8.00
N PRO A 5 35.93 65.31 -8.68
CA PRO A 5 35.14 64.04 -8.77
C PRO A 5 36.01 62.75 -8.84
N GLY A 6 35.39 61.58 -9.05
CA GLY A 6 36.00 60.40 -9.71
C GLY A 6 35.52 59.08 -9.09
N ALA A 7 34.57 58.35 -9.70
CA ALA A 7 34.63 57.49 -10.90
C ALA A 7 34.53 56.01 -10.43
N MET A 8 33.38 55.35 -10.64
CA MET A 8 33.07 54.38 -11.72
C MET A 8 33.00 52.94 -11.18
N ALA A 9 31.82 52.32 -11.32
CA ALA A 9 31.58 50.89 -11.56
C ALA A 9 30.04 50.75 -11.62
N ASP A 10 29.41 50.75 -12.79
CA ASP A 10 29.22 49.58 -13.67
C ASP A 10 28.45 48.43 -13.00
N GLY A 11 27.37 48.01 -13.67
CA GLY A 11 26.90 46.62 -13.57
C GLY A 11 25.55 46.41 -12.91
N GLU A 12 24.51 46.50 -13.74
CA GLU A 12 23.43 45.50 -13.87
C GLU A 12 22.57 45.17 -12.64
N GLY A 13 21.30 45.57 -12.74
CA GLY A 13 20.23 45.09 -11.87
C GLY A 13 19.95 43.59 -12.06
N PRO A 14 19.38 42.93 -11.05
CA PRO A 14 18.96 41.55 -11.17
C PRO A 14 17.67 41.46 -12.01
N PRO A 15 17.62 40.66 -13.09
CA PRO A 15 16.34 40.28 -13.66
C PRO A 15 15.63 39.30 -12.71
N SER A 16 14.38 39.62 -12.41
CA SER A 16 13.38 38.67 -11.95
C SER A 16 13.32 37.48 -12.90
N GLY A 17 13.34 36.25 -12.37
CA GLY A 17 13.12 35.07 -13.19
C GLY A 17 13.19 33.75 -12.43
N ALA A 18 12.06 33.05 -12.43
CA ALA A 18 11.88 31.62 -12.18
C ALA A 18 11.99 31.13 -10.73
N GLY A 19 10.82 31.03 -10.09
CA GLY A 19 10.60 30.05 -9.03
C GLY A 19 10.82 28.64 -9.58
N ALA A 20 11.81 27.95 -9.02
CA ALA A 20 11.96 26.51 -9.15
C ALA A 20 11.00 25.83 -8.16
N PRO A 21 10.29 24.75 -8.55
CA PRO A 21 9.46 24.00 -7.62
C PRO A 21 10.33 23.36 -6.52
N PRO A 22 9.80 23.16 -5.30
CA PRO A 22 10.51 22.40 -4.27
C PRO A 22 10.77 20.99 -4.80
N GLY A 23 12.04 20.59 -4.81
CA GLY A 23 12.44 19.22 -5.12
C GLY A 23 11.76 18.23 -4.17
N PRO A 24 11.49 16.99 -4.62
CA PRO A 24 10.86 15.99 -3.77
C PRO A 24 11.77 15.73 -2.56
N ALA A 25 11.19 15.94 -1.39
CA ALA A 25 11.80 15.64 -0.10
C ALA A 25 12.35 14.21 -0.10
N ALA A 26 13.57 14.11 0.42
CA ALA A 26 14.28 12.88 0.71
C ALA A 26 13.34 11.85 1.36
N GLY A 27 13.44 10.61 0.85
CA GLY A 27 12.59 9.49 1.21
C GLY A 27 12.41 9.31 2.71
N GLY A 28 11.14 9.31 3.11
CA GLY A 28 10.73 8.67 4.35
C GLY A 28 11.13 7.19 4.34
N PRO A 29 11.29 6.57 5.52
CA PRO A 29 11.68 5.17 5.62
C PRO A 29 10.65 4.31 4.87
N MET A 30 11.09 3.67 3.79
CA MET A 30 10.31 2.69 3.07
C MET A 30 9.99 1.53 4.02
N MET A 31 8.76 1.50 4.55
CA MET A 31 8.24 0.33 5.23
C MET A 31 8.17 -0.84 4.23
N GLY A 32 8.98 -1.87 4.47
CA GLY A 32 8.74 -3.22 3.94
C GLY A 32 9.32 -3.51 2.55
N GLY A 33 10.52 -3.03 2.23
CA GLY A 33 11.29 -3.48 1.08
C GLY A 33 11.90 -4.87 1.32
N GLY A 34 11.08 -5.92 1.39
CA GLY A 34 11.56 -7.29 1.27
C GLY A 34 12.17 -7.46 -0.12
N GLY A 35 13.50 -7.48 -0.20
CA GLY A 35 14.28 -7.74 -1.42
C GLY A 35 14.19 -9.21 -1.87
N GLY A 36 12.97 -9.75 -1.95
CA GLY A 36 12.66 -11.10 -2.41
C GLY A 36 11.79 -11.07 -3.66
N ASP A 37 11.64 -12.22 -4.30
CA ASP A 37 10.85 -12.35 -5.53
C ASP A 37 9.41 -11.82 -5.34
N PRO A 38 8.97 -10.82 -6.12
CA PRO A 38 7.64 -10.23 -5.95
C PRO A 38 6.49 -11.22 -6.26
N MET A 39 6.83 -12.38 -6.82
CA MET A 39 5.95 -13.48 -7.17
C MET A 39 6.19 -14.74 -6.32
N ALA A 40 6.99 -14.66 -5.25
CA ALA A 40 7.19 -15.79 -4.36
C ALA A 40 5.83 -16.33 -3.86
N PRO A 41 5.68 -17.67 -3.81
CA PRO A 41 4.41 -18.31 -3.45
C PRO A 41 4.03 -17.99 -2.01
N LEU A 42 2.73 -18.13 -1.72
CA LEU A 42 2.23 -18.05 -0.35
C LEU A 42 2.68 -19.26 0.46
N THR A 43 2.93 -19.03 1.74
CA THR A 43 2.99 -20.09 2.73
C THR A 43 1.61 -20.77 2.78
N PRO A 44 1.54 -22.11 2.67
CA PRO A 44 0.29 -22.84 2.79
C PRO A 44 -0.35 -22.62 4.17
N THR A 45 -1.67 -22.43 4.21
CA THR A 45 -2.43 -22.18 5.45
C THR A 45 -3.43 -23.30 5.75
N PRO A 46 -3.00 -24.56 5.87
CA PRO A 46 -3.91 -25.72 5.90
C PRO A 46 -4.93 -25.67 7.05
N GLU A 47 -4.60 -25.04 8.18
CA GLU A 47 -5.52 -24.87 9.30
C GLU A 47 -6.66 -23.91 8.96
N LEU A 48 -6.35 -22.79 8.30
CA LEU A 48 -7.34 -21.80 7.86
C LEU A 48 -8.17 -22.34 6.70
N ASP A 49 -7.56 -23.11 5.79
CA ASP A 49 -8.27 -23.77 4.69
C ASP A 49 -9.28 -24.80 5.22
N LYS A 50 -8.93 -25.57 6.25
CA LYS A 50 -9.87 -26.46 6.95
C LYS A 50 -10.97 -25.69 7.66
N ALA A 51 -10.65 -24.57 8.31
CA ALA A 51 -11.65 -23.72 8.97
C ALA A 51 -12.67 -23.17 7.97
N ILE A 52 -12.23 -22.78 6.77
CA ILE A 52 -13.11 -22.36 5.68
C ILE A 52 -14.01 -23.52 5.25
N GLN A 53 -13.47 -24.69 4.94
CA GLN A 53 -14.27 -25.86 4.55
C GLN A 53 -15.30 -26.24 5.61
N ALA A 54 -14.92 -26.20 6.89
CA ALA A 54 -15.83 -26.49 8.00
C ALA A 54 -16.93 -25.43 8.13
N ALA A 55 -16.62 -24.16 7.89
CA ALA A 55 -17.60 -23.07 7.89
C ALA A 55 -18.56 -23.17 6.69
N GLU A 56 -18.04 -23.50 5.51
CA GLU A 56 -18.82 -23.73 4.29
C GLU A 56 -19.74 -24.95 4.43
N ALA A 57 -19.25 -26.05 5.03
CA ALA A 57 -20.04 -27.23 5.31
C ALA A 57 -21.22 -26.94 6.26
N LYS A 58 -21.06 -25.99 7.17
CA LYS A 58 -22.12 -25.51 8.07
C LYS A 58 -23.02 -24.46 7.43
N ALA A 59 -22.69 -23.97 6.23
CA ALA A 59 -23.37 -22.88 5.53
C ALA A 59 -23.56 -21.60 6.38
N ASP A 60 -22.72 -21.40 7.40
CA ASP A 60 -22.82 -20.23 8.29
C ASP A 60 -22.03 -19.06 7.71
N LYS A 61 -22.76 -18.11 7.10
CA LYS A 61 -22.16 -16.96 6.40
C LYS A 61 -21.21 -16.16 7.28
N LYS A 62 -21.50 -16.00 8.56
CA LYS A 62 -20.63 -15.26 9.50
C LYS A 62 -19.32 -16.00 9.75
N SER A 63 -19.38 -17.30 9.99
CA SER A 63 -18.20 -18.15 10.15
C SER A 63 -17.39 -18.23 8.87
N ILE A 64 -18.05 -18.34 7.71
CA ILE A 64 -17.40 -18.30 6.40
C ILE A 64 -16.64 -16.98 6.27
N ALA A 65 -17.31 -15.85 6.52
CA ALA A 65 -16.67 -14.55 6.44
C ALA A 65 -15.49 -14.38 7.41
N ALA A 66 -15.62 -14.85 8.65
CA ALA A 66 -14.56 -14.80 9.64
C ALA A 66 -13.35 -15.66 9.23
N ALA A 67 -13.59 -16.86 8.68
CA ALA A 67 -12.54 -17.76 8.23
C ALA A 67 -11.78 -17.18 7.02
N TYR A 68 -12.49 -16.65 6.03
CA TYR A 68 -11.88 -15.96 4.89
C TYR A 68 -11.11 -14.71 5.32
N ALA A 69 -11.66 -13.88 6.23
CA ALA A 69 -10.94 -12.71 6.75
C ALA A 69 -9.65 -13.11 7.48
N SER A 70 -9.67 -14.22 8.23
CA SER A 70 -8.48 -14.71 8.95
C SER A 70 -7.40 -15.20 7.98
N ARG A 71 -7.79 -15.93 6.92
CA ARG A 71 -6.86 -16.34 5.86
C ARG A 71 -6.31 -15.16 5.07
N GLY A 72 -7.14 -14.17 4.74
CA GLY A 72 -6.71 -12.96 4.07
C GLY A 72 -5.65 -12.21 4.88
N TYR A 73 -5.84 -12.08 6.20
CA TYR A 73 -4.87 -11.45 7.10
C TYR A 73 -3.56 -12.24 7.17
N SER A 74 -3.63 -13.56 7.33
CA SER A 74 -2.46 -14.44 7.33
C SER A 74 -1.64 -14.31 6.04
N ARG A 75 -2.30 -14.26 4.88
CA ARG A 75 -1.63 -14.04 3.59
C ARG A 75 -1.00 -12.65 3.52
N MET A 76 -1.75 -11.59 3.86
CA MET A 76 -1.25 -10.20 3.82
C MET A 76 0.01 -10.00 4.67
N THR A 77 0.10 -10.70 5.79
CA THR A 77 1.22 -10.65 6.75
C THR A 77 2.29 -11.71 6.50
N ASP A 78 2.19 -12.49 5.42
CA ASP A 78 3.21 -13.48 5.05
C ASP A 78 4.48 -12.77 4.57
N ASP A 79 5.55 -12.91 5.34
CA ASP A 79 6.87 -12.34 5.05
C ASP A 79 7.64 -13.16 3.99
N ASN A 80 7.27 -14.43 3.78
CA ASN A 80 7.91 -15.29 2.79
C ASN A 80 7.31 -15.09 1.38
N ALA A 81 6.11 -14.52 1.32
CA ALA A 81 5.38 -14.35 0.07
C ALA A 81 5.74 -13.04 -0.64
N GLY A 82 5.76 -13.12 -1.96
CA GLY A 82 5.97 -11.96 -2.81
C GLY A 82 4.84 -10.95 -2.65
N GLN A 83 5.18 -9.67 -2.55
CA GLN A 83 4.20 -8.59 -2.30
C GLN A 83 3.01 -8.62 -3.27
N ARG A 84 3.25 -8.92 -4.56
CA ARG A 84 2.17 -8.97 -5.56
C ARG A 84 1.21 -10.13 -5.32
N ILE A 85 1.72 -11.27 -4.85
CA ILE A 85 0.93 -12.47 -4.60
C ILE A 85 0.13 -12.29 -3.32
N LYS A 86 0.79 -11.87 -2.23
CA LYS A 86 0.14 -11.80 -0.92
C LYS A 86 -1.00 -10.79 -0.88
N TYR A 87 -0.79 -9.59 -1.39
CA TYR A 87 -1.84 -8.56 -1.39
C TYR A 87 -2.98 -8.94 -2.32
N ARG A 88 -2.70 -9.51 -3.49
CA ARG A 88 -3.75 -9.97 -4.41
C ARG A 88 -4.62 -11.06 -3.78
N LYS A 89 -3.99 -12.09 -3.22
CA LYS A 89 -4.71 -13.23 -2.64
C LYS A 89 -5.42 -12.89 -1.33
N ALA A 90 -4.85 -12.00 -0.53
CA ALA A 90 -5.53 -11.46 0.64
C ALA A 90 -6.77 -10.63 0.25
N LEU A 91 -6.66 -9.81 -0.81
CA LEU A 91 -7.78 -9.02 -1.33
C LEU A 91 -8.94 -9.91 -1.82
N GLU A 92 -8.63 -10.98 -2.55
CA GLU A 92 -9.60 -12.00 -2.95
C GLU A 92 -10.35 -12.57 -1.73
N ASP A 93 -9.63 -12.91 -0.66
CA ASP A 93 -10.23 -13.45 0.56
C ASP A 93 -11.12 -12.43 1.29
N PHE A 94 -10.67 -11.18 1.42
CA PHE A 94 -11.48 -10.15 2.07
C PHE A 94 -12.76 -9.83 1.31
N ARG A 95 -12.74 -9.88 -0.03
CA ARG A 95 -13.95 -9.75 -0.84
C ARG A 95 -14.94 -10.88 -0.59
N VAL A 96 -14.45 -12.13 -0.51
CA VAL A 96 -15.32 -13.26 -0.17
C VAL A 96 -15.87 -13.10 1.24
N ALA A 97 -15.07 -12.61 2.18
CA ALA A 97 -15.54 -12.32 3.52
C ALA A 97 -16.67 -11.28 3.52
N LEU A 98 -16.51 -10.16 2.82
CA LEU A 98 -17.52 -9.10 2.72
C LEU A 98 -18.77 -9.52 1.92
N LYS A 99 -18.63 -10.44 0.96
CA LYS A 99 -19.76 -11.03 0.25
C LYS A 99 -20.65 -11.86 1.18
N ASN A 100 -20.05 -12.55 2.16
CA ASN A 100 -20.77 -13.37 3.12
C ASN A 100 -21.25 -12.58 4.34
N ASP A 101 -20.44 -11.66 4.84
CA ASP A 101 -20.76 -10.73 5.92
C ASP A 101 -20.30 -9.30 5.58
N PRO A 102 -21.19 -8.48 4.99
CA PRO A 102 -20.90 -7.08 4.69
C PRO A 102 -20.62 -6.22 5.93
N ALA A 103 -20.90 -6.69 7.14
CA ALA A 103 -20.61 -5.99 8.38
C ALA A 103 -19.25 -6.36 8.99
N ASN A 104 -18.49 -7.25 8.34
CA ASN A 104 -17.18 -7.69 8.83
C ASN A 104 -16.16 -6.54 8.78
N ALA A 105 -16.02 -5.83 9.91
CA ALA A 105 -15.15 -4.67 10.03
C ALA A 105 -13.67 -5.01 9.76
N LYS A 106 -13.21 -6.20 10.17
CA LYS A 106 -11.83 -6.65 9.91
C LYS A 106 -11.57 -6.79 8.42
N ALA A 107 -12.49 -7.41 7.68
CA ALA A 107 -12.34 -7.56 6.24
C ALA A 107 -12.33 -6.21 5.51
N LYS A 108 -13.20 -5.26 5.91
CA LYS A 108 -13.20 -3.89 5.34
C LYS A 108 -11.88 -3.17 5.57
N GLN A 109 -11.41 -3.14 6.82
CA GLN A 109 -10.19 -2.43 7.18
C GLN A 109 -8.97 -2.98 6.45
N ASN A 110 -8.80 -4.31 6.40
CA ASN A 110 -7.65 -4.89 5.72
C ASN A 110 -7.74 -4.77 4.19
N MET A 111 -8.95 -4.80 3.62
CA MET A 111 -9.15 -4.50 2.20
C MET A 111 -8.68 -3.07 1.87
N GLU A 112 -9.10 -2.08 2.67
CA GLU A 112 -8.69 -0.68 2.49
C GLU A 112 -7.17 -0.50 2.60
N VAL A 113 -6.52 -1.16 3.56
CA VAL A 113 -5.05 -1.12 3.68
C VAL A 113 -4.38 -1.68 2.43
N ILE A 114 -4.87 -2.80 1.89
CA ILE A 114 -4.32 -3.38 0.65
C ILE A 114 -4.54 -2.44 -0.54
N GLU A 115 -5.70 -1.83 -0.66
CA GLU A 115 -6.01 -0.86 -1.70
C GLU A 115 -5.05 0.35 -1.64
N GLN A 116 -4.80 0.88 -0.43
CA GLN A 116 -3.80 1.94 -0.21
C GLN A 116 -2.39 1.51 -0.60
N ILE A 117 -2.01 0.25 -0.35
CA ILE A 117 -0.72 -0.30 -0.78
C ILE A 117 -0.65 -0.34 -2.32
N TYR A 118 -1.69 -0.78 -3.02
CA TYR A 118 -1.75 -0.73 -4.48
C TYR A 118 -1.62 0.69 -5.03
N THR A 119 -2.37 1.65 -4.47
CA THR A 119 -2.28 3.06 -4.83
C THR A 119 -0.88 3.62 -4.60
N SER A 120 -0.25 3.31 -3.46
CA SER A 120 1.11 3.76 -3.13
C SER A 120 2.17 3.16 -4.06
N MET A 121 1.93 1.96 -4.60
CA MET A 121 2.77 1.34 -5.62
C MET A 121 2.52 1.90 -7.03
N GLY A 122 1.58 2.82 -7.22
CA GLY A 122 1.16 3.31 -8.55
C GLY A 122 0.51 2.21 -9.40
N ARG A 123 -0.12 1.22 -8.75
CA ARG A 123 -0.71 0.04 -9.42
C ARG A 123 -2.24 0.09 -9.35
N PRO A 124 -2.93 -0.43 -10.38
CA PRO A 124 -4.37 -0.57 -10.32
C PRO A 124 -4.75 -1.62 -9.28
N ILE A 125 -5.85 -1.36 -8.56
CA ILE A 125 -6.45 -2.31 -7.63
C ILE A 125 -7.05 -3.45 -8.46
N PRO A 126 -6.62 -4.71 -8.25
CA PRO A 126 -7.18 -5.87 -8.96
C PRO A 126 -8.67 -6.01 -8.61
N GLN A 127 -9.51 -6.34 -9.58
CA GLN A 127 -10.94 -6.66 -9.36
C GLN A 127 -11.13 -8.15 -9.07
#